data_AF-A0A6J4MF04-F1
#
_entry.id   AF-A0A6J4MF04-F1
#
_cell.length_a   1.000
_cell.length_b   1.000
_cell.length_c   1.000
_cell.angle_alpha   90.00
_cell.angle_beta   90.00
_cell.angle_gamma   90.00
#
_symmetry.space_group_name_H-M   'P 1'
#
loop_
_entity.id
_entity.type
_entity.pdbx_description
1 polymer ?
#
loop_
_entity_poly.entity_id
_entity_poly.type
_entity_poly.pdbx_seq_one_letter_code
_entity_poly.pdbx_strand_id
1 'polypeptide(L)'
;MRRHTIIYVVCILAIVGLAATPVAAQPERCFAETGYCISGRFLNYWEQNGGLAVFGYPTTRASNEVNPDTGRTYLTQWFERNRFELHPENAAPYDVLLGRLGDDRLQQLGVDWHQFPSGPAEESCVYFGPTRHNLCDTLYSAGQCVGGCPIGFRQYWATHGLEFDGRPGTSFEESVALFGMPLSSAYIDQDESGSRQVVQWFERARFEWHPRNPDEFTVLLGLLAVEVRGEASMSMSVHKATTRNSVSIR
;
A
#
# COMPACT_ATOMS: atom_id res chain seq x y z
N MET A 1 13.26 -10.54 -90.68
CA MET A 1 13.41 -10.86 -89.26
C MET A 1 13.12 -9.62 -88.43
N ARG A 2 12.05 -9.62 -87.61
CA ARG A 2 11.95 -9.01 -86.28
C ARG A 2 10.48 -9.06 -85.83
N ARG A 3 10.18 -10.00 -84.95
CA ARG A 3 8.89 -10.14 -84.27
C ARG A 3 8.94 -9.26 -83.02
N HIS A 4 7.96 -8.37 -82.85
CA HIS A 4 7.79 -7.59 -81.63
C HIS A 4 6.86 -8.36 -80.68
N THR A 5 7.45 -8.93 -79.63
CA THR A 5 6.72 -9.61 -78.55
C THR A 5 6.23 -8.56 -77.56
N ILE A 6 4.91 -8.35 -77.48
CA ILE A 6 4.27 -7.51 -76.47
C ILE A 6 4.16 -8.35 -75.19
N ILE A 7 4.85 -7.94 -74.13
CA ILE A 7 4.79 -8.55 -72.80
C ILE A 7 3.70 -7.81 -72.00
N TYR A 8 2.63 -8.52 -71.65
CA TYR A 8 1.62 -8.04 -70.71
C TYR A 8 2.13 -8.21 -69.28
N VAL A 9 2.38 -7.11 -68.58
CA VAL A 9 2.65 -7.10 -67.14
C VAL A 9 1.30 -7.04 -66.41
N VAL A 10 0.91 -8.16 -65.81
CA VAL A 10 -0.26 -8.22 -64.92
C VAL A 10 0.18 -7.79 -63.53
N CYS A 11 -0.20 -6.59 -63.11
CA CYS A 11 -0.07 -6.13 -61.73
C CYS A 11 -1.17 -6.77 -60.86
N ILE A 12 -0.82 -7.77 -60.07
CA ILE A 12 -1.68 -8.31 -59.01
C ILE A 12 -1.58 -7.37 -57.80
N LEU A 13 -2.63 -6.57 -57.59
CA LEU A 13 -2.84 -5.82 -56.35
C LEU A 13 -3.27 -6.80 -55.25
N ALA A 14 -2.33 -7.22 -54.40
CA ALA A 14 -2.63 -7.95 -53.18
C ALA A 14 -3.21 -6.97 -52.14
N ILE A 15 -4.53 -7.03 -51.95
CA ILE A 15 -5.20 -6.35 -50.83
C ILE A 15 -4.87 -7.14 -49.57
N VAL A 16 -3.86 -6.68 -48.83
CA VAL A 16 -3.56 -7.17 -47.48
C VAL A 16 -4.63 -6.59 -46.55
N GLY A 17 -5.64 -7.39 -46.20
CA GLY A 17 -6.60 -7.04 -45.17
C GLY A 17 -5.91 -6.96 -43.81
N LEU A 18 -5.84 -5.77 -43.21
CA LEU A 18 -5.51 -5.61 -41.79
C LEU A 18 -6.64 -6.23 -40.98
N ALA A 19 -6.50 -7.50 -40.59
CA ALA A 19 -7.28 -8.05 -39.49
C ALA A 19 -6.81 -7.37 -38.21
N ALA A 20 -7.61 -6.45 -37.66
CA ALA A 20 -7.37 -5.92 -36.33
C ALA A 20 -7.48 -7.08 -35.34
N THR A 21 -6.37 -7.45 -34.71
CA THR A 21 -6.38 -8.41 -33.61
C THR A 21 -7.16 -7.78 -32.46
N PRO A 22 -8.17 -8.48 -31.88
CA PRO A 22 -8.85 -7.96 -30.72
C PRO A 22 -7.82 -7.86 -29.58
N VAL A 23 -7.61 -6.64 -29.08
CA VAL A 23 -6.84 -6.42 -27.85
C VAL A 23 -7.66 -7.06 -26.74
N ALA A 24 -7.16 -8.15 -26.16
CA ALA A 24 -7.79 -8.76 -25.00
C ALA A 24 -7.86 -7.70 -23.89
N ALA A 25 -9.06 -7.48 -23.35
CA ALA A 25 -9.24 -6.59 -22.21
C ALA A 25 -8.35 -7.10 -21.06
N GLN A 26 -7.57 -6.21 -20.46
CA GLN A 26 -6.78 -6.58 -19.30
C GLN A 26 -7.72 -7.01 -18.17
N PRO A 27 -7.35 -8.03 -17.37
CA PRO A 27 -8.15 -8.41 -16.20
C PRO A 27 -8.33 -7.19 -15.30
N GLU A 28 -9.57 -6.98 -14.86
CA GLU A 28 -10.00 -5.85 -14.06
C GLU A 28 -10.92 -6.32 -12.94
N ARG A 29 -10.80 -5.68 -11.77
CA ARG A 29 -11.69 -5.87 -10.63
C ARG A 29 -12.21 -4.52 -10.17
N CYS A 30 -13.53 -4.33 -10.25
CA CYS A 30 -14.23 -3.12 -9.84
C CYS A 30 -14.90 -3.28 -8.47
N PHE A 31 -14.90 -2.21 -7.69
CA PHE A 31 -15.46 -2.18 -6.34
C PHE A 31 -16.64 -1.21 -6.28
N ALA A 32 -17.80 -1.69 -5.85
CA ALA A 32 -19.01 -0.88 -5.79
C ALA A 32 -18.92 0.18 -4.68
N GLU A 33 -18.12 -0.09 -3.65
CA GLU A 33 -17.88 0.75 -2.48
C GLU A 33 -17.24 2.09 -2.85
N THR A 34 -16.36 2.09 -3.85
CA THR A 34 -15.62 3.29 -4.28
C THR A 34 -15.88 3.69 -5.73
N GLY A 35 -16.46 2.80 -6.54
CA GLY A 35 -16.67 3.02 -7.98
C GLY A 35 -15.39 2.93 -8.82
N TYR A 36 -14.27 2.53 -8.21
CA TYR A 36 -12.98 2.38 -8.88
C TYR A 36 -12.66 0.92 -9.17
N CYS A 37 -11.82 0.72 -10.18
CA CYS A 37 -11.34 -0.58 -10.59
C CYS A 37 -9.81 -0.66 -10.52
N ILE A 38 -9.31 -1.86 -10.28
CA ILE A 38 -7.88 -2.20 -10.36
C ILE A 38 -7.70 -3.09 -11.57
N SER A 39 -6.72 -2.81 -12.42
CA SER A 39 -6.48 -3.56 -13.65
C SER A 39 -5.00 -3.91 -13.84
N GLY A 40 -4.73 -4.94 -14.64
CA GLY A 40 -3.39 -5.23 -15.14
C GLY A 40 -2.38 -5.52 -14.02
N ARG A 41 -1.18 -4.92 -14.11
CA ARG A 41 -0.08 -5.22 -13.17
C ARG A 41 -0.44 -4.87 -11.72
N PHE A 42 -1.19 -3.80 -11.48
CA PHE A 42 -1.64 -3.43 -10.14
C PHE A 42 -2.65 -4.42 -9.56
N LEU A 43 -3.53 -5.01 -10.39
CA LEU A 43 -4.45 -6.05 -9.91
C LEU A 43 -3.66 -7.29 -9.48
N ASN A 44 -2.74 -7.76 -10.32
CA ASN A 44 -1.88 -8.91 -10.00
C ASN A 44 -1.10 -8.67 -8.70
N TYR A 45 -0.52 -7.47 -8.54
CA TYR A 45 0.22 -7.10 -7.34
C TYR A 45 -0.67 -7.02 -6.10
N TRP A 46 -1.84 -6.41 -6.22
CA TRP A 46 -2.81 -6.30 -5.13
C TRP A 46 -3.25 -7.69 -4.64
N GLU A 47 -3.60 -8.59 -5.57
CA GLU A 47 -4.05 -9.96 -5.25
C GLU A 47 -2.95 -10.82 -4.63
N GLN A 48 -1.72 -10.70 -5.15
CA GLN A 48 -0.56 -11.44 -4.62
C GLN A 48 -0.22 -11.03 -3.18
N ASN A 49 -0.40 -9.75 -2.83
CA ASN A 49 0.10 -9.17 -1.59
C ASN A 49 -1.00 -8.94 -0.54
N GLY A 50 -2.02 -9.81 -0.49
CA GLY A 50 -3.05 -9.83 0.55
C GLY A 50 -4.28 -8.93 0.29
N GLY A 51 -4.27 -8.17 -0.80
CA GLY A 51 -5.43 -7.45 -1.33
C GLY A 51 -6.11 -6.53 -0.32
N LEU A 52 -7.40 -6.76 -0.09
CA LEU A 52 -8.26 -5.85 0.66
C LEU A 52 -7.78 -5.67 2.12
N ALA A 53 -7.30 -6.74 2.73
CA ALA A 53 -6.84 -6.70 4.12
C ALA A 53 -5.58 -5.83 4.30
N VAL A 54 -4.72 -5.77 3.28
CA VAL A 54 -3.44 -5.06 3.33
C VAL A 54 -3.57 -3.63 2.80
N PHE A 55 -4.14 -3.48 1.60
CA PHE A 55 -4.16 -2.18 0.89
C PHE A 55 -5.49 -1.44 1.02
N GLY A 56 -6.59 -2.18 1.22
CA GLY A 56 -7.94 -1.66 1.16
C GLY A 56 -8.47 -1.48 -0.26
N TYR A 57 -9.57 -0.73 -0.36
CA TYR A 57 -10.21 -0.39 -1.62
C TYR A 57 -9.37 0.61 -2.45
N PRO A 58 -9.44 0.57 -3.79
CA PRO A 58 -8.92 1.65 -4.61
C PRO A 58 -9.71 2.95 -4.38
N THR A 59 -9.00 4.07 -4.23
CA THR A 59 -9.58 5.42 -4.02
C THR A 59 -9.44 6.31 -5.26
N THR A 60 -8.82 5.79 -6.31
CA THR A 60 -8.61 6.46 -7.60
C THR A 60 -8.63 5.47 -8.76
N ARG A 61 -8.74 5.99 -9.98
CA ARG A 61 -8.25 5.31 -11.18
C ARG A 61 -6.72 5.38 -11.24
N ALA A 62 -6.08 4.41 -11.89
CA ALA A 62 -4.66 4.53 -12.20
C ALA A 62 -4.40 5.72 -13.15
N SER A 63 -3.41 6.55 -12.85
CA SER A 63 -3.01 7.70 -13.68
C SER A 63 -1.52 8.04 -13.50
N ASN A 64 -0.93 8.71 -14.48
CA ASN A 64 0.47 9.13 -14.39
C ASN A 64 0.62 10.29 -13.39
N GLU A 65 1.45 10.11 -12.37
CA GLU A 65 1.73 11.09 -11.32
C GLU A 65 3.23 11.30 -11.16
N VAL A 66 3.63 12.49 -10.67
CA VAL A 66 5.03 12.79 -10.35
C VAL A 66 5.31 12.26 -8.95
N ASN A 67 6.28 11.36 -8.81
CA ASN A 67 6.76 10.93 -7.52
C ASN A 67 7.52 12.10 -6.83
N PRO A 68 7.15 12.48 -5.60
CA PRO A 68 7.71 13.66 -4.93
C PRO A 68 9.19 13.50 -4.54
N ASP A 69 9.64 12.27 -4.28
CA ASP A 69 11.02 11.99 -3.88
C ASP A 69 12.02 12.09 -5.03
N THR A 70 11.60 11.66 -6.23
CA THR A 70 12.48 11.47 -7.40
C THR A 70 12.22 12.48 -8.52
N GLY A 71 11.05 13.14 -8.51
CA GLY A 71 10.60 14.00 -9.61
C GLY A 71 10.25 13.26 -10.91
N ARG A 72 10.32 11.92 -10.92
CA ARG A 72 9.97 11.09 -12.08
C ARG A 72 8.47 10.84 -12.14
N THR A 73 7.95 10.64 -13.34
CA THR A 73 6.54 10.27 -13.55
C THR A 73 6.39 8.75 -13.60
N TYR A 74 5.45 8.23 -12.82
CA TYR A 74 5.07 6.82 -12.81
C TYR A 74 3.58 6.67 -13.00
N LEU A 75 3.15 5.52 -13.53
CA LEU A 75 1.74 5.14 -13.42
C LEU A 75 1.48 4.86 -11.94
N THR A 76 0.47 5.51 -11.38
CA THR A 76 0.18 5.51 -9.95
C THR A 76 -1.29 5.20 -9.72
N GLN A 77 -1.59 4.43 -8.68
CA GLN A 77 -2.95 4.26 -8.18
C GLN A 77 -2.96 4.29 -6.65
N TRP A 78 -3.93 5.01 -6.11
CA TRP A 78 -4.12 5.15 -4.67
C TRP A 78 -5.19 4.19 -4.16
N PHE A 79 -4.93 3.66 -2.97
CA PHE A 79 -5.80 2.79 -2.20
C PHE A 79 -6.14 3.46 -0.86
N GLU A 80 -6.77 2.75 0.06
CA GLU A 80 -7.07 3.32 1.38
C GLU A 80 -5.81 3.48 2.24
N ARG A 81 -4.88 2.52 2.16
CA ARG A 81 -3.68 2.47 3.03
C ARG A 81 -2.38 2.77 2.30
N ASN A 82 -2.32 2.54 0.99
CA ASN A 82 -1.08 2.65 0.22
C ASN A 82 -1.28 3.36 -1.13
N ARG A 83 -0.15 3.82 -1.69
CA ARG A 83 -0.01 4.34 -3.05
C ARG A 83 0.88 3.39 -3.83
N PHE A 84 0.39 2.84 -4.93
CA PHE A 84 1.18 2.01 -5.83
C PHE A 84 1.81 2.86 -6.92
N GLU A 85 3.07 2.59 -7.23
CA GLU A 85 3.82 3.21 -8.33
C GLU A 85 4.41 2.11 -9.20
N LEU A 86 4.19 2.15 -10.50
CA LEU A 86 4.76 1.19 -11.46
C LEU A 86 6.12 1.68 -11.95
N HIS A 87 7.17 0.93 -11.61
CA HIS A 87 8.57 1.13 -11.98
C HIS A 87 8.99 0.09 -13.04
N PRO A 88 8.73 0.33 -14.33
CA PRO A 88 9.02 -0.64 -15.39
C PRO A 88 10.52 -0.89 -15.60
N GLU A 89 11.38 -0.04 -15.04
CA GLU A 89 12.83 -0.28 -14.99
C GLU A 89 13.24 -1.47 -14.12
N ASN A 90 12.38 -1.90 -13.19
CA ASN A 90 12.64 -3.04 -12.31
C ASN A 90 11.97 -4.30 -12.87
N ALA A 91 12.59 -5.46 -12.62
CA ALA A 91 11.94 -6.73 -12.89
C ALA A 91 10.92 -7.05 -11.79
N ALA A 92 9.81 -7.69 -12.16
CA ALA A 92 8.89 -8.27 -11.18
C ALA A 92 9.64 -9.26 -10.25
N PRO A 93 9.31 -9.28 -8.94
CA PRO A 93 8.17 -8.61 -8.30
C PRO A 93 8.42 -7.16 -7.82
N TYR A 94 9.57 -6.56 -8.12
CA TYR A 94 9.99 -5.23 -7.64
C TYR A 94 9.58 -4.05 -8.55
N ASP A 95 8.74 -4.32 -9.53
CA ASP A 95 8.24 -3.37 -10.52
C ASP A 95 7.04 -2.56 -10.03
N VAL A 96 6.44 -2.92 -8.88
CA VAL A 96 5.47 -2.07 -8.18
C VAL A 96 6.02 -1.70 -6.82
N LEU A 97 6.19 -0.41 -6.57
CA LEU A 97 6.68 0.12 -5.30
C LEU A 97 5.56 0.85 -4.56
N LEU A 98 5.67 0.85 -3.23
CA LEU A 98 4.76 1.56 -2.34
C LEU A 98 5.33 2.93 -1.98
N GLY A 99 4.51 3.97 -2.14
CA GLY A 99 4.85 5.34 -1.73
C GLY A 99 5.13 5.44 -0.23
N ARG A 100 6.03 6.35 0.15
CA ARG A 100 6.47 6.60 1.54
C ARG A 100 5.44 7.44 2.32
N LEU A 101 4.21 6.93 2.40
CA LEU A 101 3.06 7.68 2.92
C LEU A 101 3.16 8.09 4.38
N GLY A 102 3.95 7.40 5.20
CA GLY A 102 4.20 7.83 6.57
C GLY A 102 5.07 9.08 6.62
N ASP A 103 6.12 9.11 5.80
CA ASP A 103 6.97 10.30 5.62
C ASP A 103 6.16 11.46 5.00
N ASP A 104 5.44 11.20 3.90
CA ASP A 104 4.59 12.19 3.23
C ASP A 104 3.61 12.85 4.22
N ARG A 105 2.97 12.05 5.09
CA ARG A 105 2.00 12.56 6.06
C ARG A 105 2.66 13.39 7.16
N LEU A 106 3.79 12.95 7.70
CA LEU A 106 4.53 13.70 8.71
C LEU A 106 5.00 15.05 8.15
N GLN A 107 5.49 15.08 6.91
CA GLN A 107 5.85 16.32 6.22
C GLN A 107 4.66 17.26 6.04
N GLN A 108 3.49 16.76 5.64
CA GLN A 108 2.26 17.57 5.54
C GLN A 108 1.84 18.19 6.87
N LEU A 109 2.10 17.50 7.97
CA LEU A 109 1.84 17.99 9.33
C LEU A 109 2.94 18.94 9.85
N GLY A 110 4.00 19.19 9.06
CA GLY A 110 5.14 19.99 9.46
C GLY A 110 6.03 19.32 10.52
N VAL A 111 5.99 17.99 10.61
CA VAL A 111 6.77 17.19 11.55
C VAL A 111 8.03 16.69 10.87
N ASP A 112 9.19 17.17 11.31
CA ASP A 112 10.49 16.61 10.93
C ASP A 112 10.77 15.37 11.80
N TRP A 113 10.56 14.19 11.23
CA TRP A 113 10.74 12.92 11.93
C TRP A 113 12.20 12.66 12.32
N HIS A 114 13.18 13.32 11.69
CA HIS A 114 14.58 13.23 12.12
C HIS A 114 14.82 13.83 13.50
N GLN A 115 13.90 14.66 14.00
CA GLN A 115 13.92 15.19 15.36
C GLN A 115 13.24 14.28 16.38
N PHE A 116 12.63 13.16 15.96
CA PHE A 116 12.05 12.24 16.92
C PHE A 116 13.13 11.63 17.81
N PRO A 117 12.82 11.41 19.11
CA PRO A 117 13.74 10.73 20.01
C PRO A 117 14.12 9.34 19.47
N SER A 118 15.43 9.12 19.33
CA SER A 118 16.04 7.85 18.93
C SER A 118 16.86 7.28 20.09
N GLY A 119 17.16 5.97 20.06
CA GLY A 119 17.88 5.29 21.14
C GLY A 119 18.95 4.31 20.62
N PRO A 120 19.83 3.80 21.50
CA PRO A 120 20.71 2.69 21.14
C PRO A 120 19.88 1.43 20.85
N ALA A 121 20.50 0.44 20.22
CA ALA A 121 19.87 -0.86 19.99
C ALA A 121 19.44 -1.51 21.31
N GLU A 122 18.21 -2.04 21.35
CA GLU A 122 17.64 -2.74 22.49
C GLU A 122 17.52 -4.25 22.21
N GLU A 123 17.86 -5.08 23.19
CA GLU A 123 17.97 -6.55 23.00
C GLU A 123 16.64 -7.22 22.63
N SER A 124 15.51 -6.73 23.16
CA SER A 124 14.17 -7.27 22.89
C SER A 124 13.51 -6.70 21.63
N CYS A 125 14.22 -5.86 20.87
CA CYS A 125 13.68 -5.12 19.73
C CYS A 125 14.43 -5.42 18.44
N VAL A 126 13.82 -5.08 17.30
CA VAL A 126 14.52 -4.99 16.03
C VAL A 126 15.05 -3.56 15.88
N TYR A 127 16.37 -3.39 15.82
CA TYR A 127 16.99 -2.08 15.67
C TYR A 127 17.29 -1.75 14.22
N PHE A 128 16.83 -0.57 13.77
CA PHE A 128 17.07 -0.08 12.41
C PHE A 128 18.16 0.99 12.42
N GLY A 129 19.39 0.57 12.10
CA GLY A 129 20.56 1.45 12.08
C GLY A 129 20.40 2.74 11.27
N PRO A 130 19.84 2.72 10.04
CA PRO A 130 19.70 3.92 9.22
C PRO A 130 18.79 5.00 9.83
N THR A 131 17.71 4.61 10.51
CA THR A 131 16.78 5.56 11.15
C THR A 131 17.05 5.74 12.64
N ARG A 132 17.87 4.86 13.24
CA ARG A 132 18.20 4.79 14.67
C ARG A 132 17.01 4.52 15.59
N HIS A 133 15.97 3.87 15.08
CA HIS A 133 14.79 3.52 15.87
C HIS A 133 14.70 2.02 16.17
N ASN A 134 14.19 1.71 17.36
CA ASN A 134 13.83 0.36 17.76
C ASN A 134 12.36 0.08 17.39
N LEU A 135 12.12 -1.14 16.91
CA LEU A 135 10.80 -1.72 16.77
C LEU A 135 10.63 -2.82 17.82
N CYS A 136 9.81 -2.53 18.83
CA CYS A 136 9.56 -3.39 19.98
C CYS A 136 8.10 -3.84 19.98
N ASP A 137 7.79 -4.92 20.70
CA ASP A 137 6.40 -5.20 21.06
C ASP A 137 5.94 -4.17 22.12
N THR A 138 4.76 -3.58 21.93
CA THR A 138 4.29 -2.46 22.75
C THR A 138 4.04 -2.87 24.21
N LEU A 139 4.83 -2.30 25.12
CA LEU A 139 4.64 -2.07 26.58
C LEU A 139 4.00 -3.14 27.49
N TYR A 140 3.82 -4.39 27.07
CA TYR A 140 3.61 -5.47 28.02
C TYR A 140 4.94 -6.11 28.38
N SER A 141 5.30 -6.00 29.65
CA SER A 141 6.32 -6.85 30.27
C SER A 141 5.97 -8.29 29.96
N ALA A 142 6.88 -9.04 29.33
CA ALA A 142 6.72 -10.48 29.11
C ALA A 142 6.29 -11.14 30.44
N GLY A 143 5.11 -11.76 30.47
CA GLY A 143 4.54 -12.42 31.65
C GLY A 143 3.43 -11.67 32.39
N GLN A 144 3.03 -10.47 31.94
CA GLN A 144 1.95 -9.69 32.59
C GLN A 144 0.55 -9.95 31.99
N CYS A 145 0.46 -10.73 30.91
CA CYS A 145 -0.79 -11.09 30.24
C CYS A 145 -1.23 -12.50 30.66
N VAL A 146 -2.45 -12.64 31.16
CA VAL A 146 -3.09 -13.94 31.45
C VAL A 146 -3.90 -14.36 30.22
N GLY A 147 -3.52 -15.45 29.55
CA GLY A 147 -4.21 -15.99 28.37
C GLY A 147 -3.48 -15.82 27.03
N GLY A 148 -2.27 -15.25 27.02
CA GLY A 148 -1.49 -14.94 25.81
C GLY A 148 -1.16 -13.44 25.75
N CYS A 149 0.00 -13.07 25.21
CA CYS A 149 0.32 -11.65 24.97
C CYS A 149 -0.24 -11.26 23.60
N PRO A 150 -1.02 -10.16 23.48
CA PRO A 150 -1.45 -9.66 22.19
C PRO A 150 -0.24 -9.40 21.29
N ILE A 151 -0.43 -9.55 19.97
CA ILE A 151 0.60 -9.25 18.97
C ILE A 151 0.97 -7.76 19.10
N GLY A 152 2.24 -7.48 19.42
CA GLY A 152 2.79 -6.12 19.46
C GLY A 152 3.25 -5.67 18.08
N PHE A 153 3.76 -4.43 17.99
CA PHE A 153 4.21 -3.87 16.71
C PHE A 153 5.35 -4.67 16.08
N ARG A 154 6.32 -5.16 16.85
CA ARG A 154 7.42 -5.97 16.33
C ARG A 154 6.93 -7.30 15.76
N GLN A 155 6.08 -8.02 16.49
CA GLN A 155 5.53 -9.28 16.02
C GLN A 155 4.63 -9.07 14.80
N TYR A 156 3.78 -8.03 14.80
CA TYR A 156 2.94 -7.71 13.64
C TYR A 156 3.78 -7.41 12.40
N TRP A 157 4.81 -6.57 12.54
CA TRP A 157 5.72 -6.25 11.45
C TRP A 157 6.42 -7.49 10.90
N ALA A 158 6.91 -8.37 11.79
CA ALA A 158 7.67 -9.57 11.40
C ALA A 158 6.83 -10.66 10.72
N THR A 159 5.50 -10.59 10.80
CA THR A 159 4.59 -11.58 10.18
C THR A 159 3.76 -11.00 9.04
N HIS A 160 4.00 -9.77 8.65
CA HIS A 160 3.30 -9.11 7.55
C HIS A 160 4.32 -8.47 6.61
N GLY A 161 4.16 -8.74 5.32
CA GLY A 161 5.06 -8.24 4.30
C GLY A 161 4.46 -8.45 2.92
N LEU A 162 5.18 -7.95 1.92
CA LEU A 162 4.90 -8.29 0.52
C LEU A 162 5.36 -9.73 0.25
N GLU A 163 4.92 -10.31 -0.86
CA GLU A 163 5.27 -11.66 -1.29
C GLU A 163 6.18 -11.59 -2.51
N PHE A 164 7.45 -11.91 -2.32
CA PHE A 164 8.48 -11.79 -3.36
C PHE A 164 9.14 -13.11 -3.78
N ASP A 165 9.17 -14.13 -2.92
CA ASP A 165 9.99 -15.32 -3.14
C ASP A 165 9.21 -16.65 -3.18
N GLY A 166 7.91 -16.59 -2.98
CA GLY A 166 6.95 -17.70 -2.96
C GLY A 166 7.09 -18.62 -1.75
N ARG A 167 7.82 -18.20 -0.71
CA ARG A 167 8.07 -19.04 0.47
C ARG A 167 7.03 -18.79 1.55
N PRO A 168 6.70 -19.81 2.36
CA PRO A 168 5.82 -19.61 3.50
C PRO A 168 6.44 -18.67 4.53
N GLY A 169 5.63 -17.71 5.01
CA GLY A 169 6.02 -16.78 6.06
C GLY A 169 6.32 -15.39 5.51
N THR A 170 7.04 -14.59 6.27
CA THR A 170 7.45 -13.24 5.86
C THR A 170 8.92 -13.07 6.21
N SER A 171 9.71 -12.70 5.21
CA SER A 171 11.11 -12.32 5.39
C SER A 171 11.24 -10.88 5.91
N PHE A 172 12.40 -10.54 6.44
CA PHE A 172 12.69 -9.19 6.90
C PHE A 172 12.52 -8.17 5.76
N GLU A 173 13.01 -8.50 4.56
CA GLU A 173 12.95 -7.67 3.37
C GLU A 173 11.52 -7.43 2.90
N GLU A 174 10.65 -8.43 3.02
CA GLU A 174 9.24 -8.32 2.68
C GLU A 174 8.47 -7.41 3.65
N SER A 175 8.76 -7.50 4.94
CA SER A 175 8.23 -6.57 5.94
C SER A 175 8.72 -5.14 5.72
N VAL A 176 10.01 -4.96 5.40
CA VAL A 176 10.57 -3.64 5.02
C VAL A 176 9.89 -3.12 3.76
N ALA A 177 9.62 -3.97 2.76
CA ALA A 177 9.02 -3.51 1.53
C ALA A 177 7.55 -3.08 1.71
N LEU A 178 6.81 -3.72 2.63
CA LEU A 178 5.44 -3.32 2.97
C LEU A 178 5.39 -2.04 3.81
N PHE A 179 6.11 -2.02 4.93
CA PHE A 179 5.96 -0.95 5.94
C PHE A 179 7.06 0.11 5.87
N GLY A 180 8.23 -0.25 5.37
CA GLY A 180 9.45 0.54 5.48
C GLY A 180 10.10 0.45 6.86
N MET A 181 11.14 1.26 7.03
CA MET A 181 11.82 1.40 8.32
C MET A 181 10.99 2.27 9.28
N PRO A 182 11.09 2.05 10.61
CA PRO A 182 10.47 2.94 11.59
C PRO A 182 11.09 4.34 11.51
N LEU A 183 10.23 5.35 11.44
CA LEU A 183 10.58 6.77 11.48
C LEU A 183 10.49 7.34 12.89
N SER A 184 9.86 6.62 13.82
CA SER A 184 9.75 7.01 15.23
C SER A 184 9.94 5.80 16.14
N SER A 185 10.19 6.03 17.42
CA SER A 185 9.87 5.06 18.47
C SER A 185 8.35 4.98 18.67
N ALA A 186 7.83 3.95 19.34
CA ALA A 186 6.42 3.93 19.72
C ALA A 186 6.14 5.01 20.80
N TYR A 187 5.10 5.82 20.60
CA TYR A 187 4.70 6.86 21.55
C TYR A 187 3.18 7.00 21.62
N ILE A 188 2.69 7.70 22.64
CA ILE A 188 1.27 8.01 22.78
C ILE A 188 0.97 9.27 21.99
N ASP A 189 0.26 9.12 20.88
CA ASP A 189 -0.33 10.22 20.14
C ASP A 189 -1.65 10.63 20.79
N GLN A 190 -1.94 11.92 20.77
CA GLN A 190 -3.20 12.48 21.22
C GLN A 190 -3.85 13.19 20.06
N ASP A 191 -4.98 12.69 19.59
CA ASP A 191 -5.74 13.39 18.56
C ASP A 191 -6.46 14.62 19.14
N GLU A 192 -7.02 15.44 18.26
CA GLU A 192 -7.77 16.65 18.63
C GLU A 192 -9.02 16.33 19.49
N SER A 193 -9.49 15.08 19.50
CA SER A 193 -10.61 14.62 20.33
C SER A 193 -10.20 14.26 21.76
N GLY A 194 -8.89 14.25 22.04
CA GLY A 194 -8.32 13.80 23.31
C GLY A 194 -8.19 12.29 23.44
N SER A 195 -8.41 11.54 22.35
CA SER A 195 -8.20 10.09 22.32
C SER A 195 -6.69 9.83 22.34
N ARG A 196 -6.26 8.94 23.24
CA ARG A 196 -4.84 8.56 23.39
C ARG A 196 -4.60 7.24 22.67
N GLN A 197 -3.81 7.28 21.61
CA GLN A 197 -3.50 6.12 20.79
C GLN A 197 -1.99 5.88 20.82
N VAL A 198 -1.56 4.66 21.17
CA VAL A 198 -0.15 4.30 20.98
C VAL A 198 0.07 4.08 19.49
N VAL A 199 1.02 4.80 18.92
CA VAL A 199 1.37 4.75 17.50
C VAL A 199 2.87 4.58 17.31
N GLN A 200 3.23 4.04 16.15
CA GLN A 200 4.59 4.11 15.63
C GLN A 200 4.53 4.41 14.14
N TRP A 201 5.34 5.37 13.69
CA TRP A 201 5.45 5.75 12.29
C TRP A 201 6.55 4.96 11.60
N PHE A 202 6.27 4.59 10.35
CA PHE A 202 7.19 3.95 9.42
C PHE A 202 7.18 4.72 8.11
N GLU A 203 8.12 4.43 7.20
CA GLU A 203 8.15 5.12 5.91
C GLU A 203 6.83 5.01 5.15
N ARG A 204 6.13 3.87 5.23
CA ARG A 204 4.94 3.57 4.41
C ARG A 204 3.68 3.29 5.23
N ALA A 205 3.76 3.35 6.55
CA ALA A 205 2.66 2.96 7.44
C ALA A 205 2.68 3.74 8.76
N ARG A 206 1.51 3.78 9.41
CA ARG A 206 1.37 4.14 10.82
C ARG A 206 0.69 2.97 11.52
N PHE A 207 1.38 2.37 12.50
CA PHE A 207 0.77 1.33 13.32
C PHE A 207 0.03 1.97 14.48
N GLU A 208 -1.14 1.45 14.78
CA GLU A 208 -2.00 1.89 15.87
C GLU A 208 -2.36 0.68 16.73
N TRP A 209 -2.16 0.82 18.04
CA TRP A 209 -2.35 -0.28 18.97
C TRP A 209 -3.71 -0.26 19.69
N HIS A 210 -4.53 -1.27 19.46
CA HIS A 210 -5.91 -1.37 19.92
C HIS A 210 -6.11 -2.60 20.83
N PRO A 211 -5.66 -2.57 22.11
CA PRO A 211 -5.63 -3.76 22.98
C PRO A 211 -7.00 -4.29 23.42
N ARG A 212 -8.07 -3.54 23.11
CA ARG A 212 -9.45 -3.98 23.40
C ARG A 212 -10.09 -4.71 22.22
N ASN A 213 -9.42 -4.74 21.07
CA ASN A 213 -9.86 -5.50 19.92
C ASN A 213 -9.43 -6.97 20.07
N PRO A 214 -10.01 -7.89 19.27
CA PRO A 214 -9.46 -9.23 19.10
C PRO A 214 -7.97 -9.20 18.71
N ASP A 215 -7.25 -10.28 18.97
CA ASP A 215 -5.79 -10.37 18.77
C ASP A 215 -5.38 -10.00 17.34
N GLU A 216 -6.15 -10.44 16.34
CA GLU A 216 -5.91 -10.16 14.92
C GLU A 216 -6.13 -8.68 14.53
N PHE A 217 -6.80 -7.90 15.38
CA PHE A 217 -7.09 -6.48 15.20
C PHE A 217 -6.44 -5.60 16.29
N THR A 218 -5.49 -6.15 17.03
CA THR A 218 -4.74 -5.41 18.06
C THR A 218 -3.77 -4.41 17.44
N VAL A 219 -3.25 -4.68 16.25
CA VAL A 219 -2.47 -3.70 15.47
C VAL A 219 -3.25 -3.36 14.21
N LEU A 220 -3.59 -2.09 14.06
CA LEU A 220 -4.25 -1.57 12.87
C LEU A 220 -3.32 -0.62 12.12
N LEU A 221 -3.50 -0.56 10.81
CA LEU A 221 -2.81 0.39 9.94
C LEU A 221 -3.68 1.63 9.75
N GLY A 222 -3.08 2.80 9.94
CA GLY A 222 -3.71 4.07 9.57
C GLY A 222 -4.04 4.12 8.07
N LEU A 223 -5.11 4.83 7.71
CA LEU A 223 -5.56 5.01 6.32
C LEU A 223 -4.75 6.11 5.63
N LEU A 224 -3.43 5.98 5.64
CA LEU A 224 -2.51 7.06 5.29
C LEU A 224 -2.72 7.60 3.87
N ALA A 225 -3.09 6.77 2.91
CA ALA A 225 -3.36 7.25 1.55
C ALA A 225 -4.58 8.20 1.50
N VAL A 226 -5.64 7.88 2.26
CA VAL A 226 -6.81 8.77 2.40
C VAL A 226 -6.46 10.05 3.14
N GLU A 227 -5.65 9.95 4.19
CA GLU A 227 -5.20 11.09 4.99
C GLU A 227 -4.31 12.05 4.16
N VAL A 228 -3.33 11.50 3.44
CA VAL A 228 -2.38 12.25 2.59
C VAL A 228 -3.11 12.97 1.45
N ARG A 229 -4.14 12.34 0.87
CA ARG A 229 -4.93 12.97 -0.20
C ARG A 229 -5.99 13.96 0.29
N GLY A 230 -6.17 14.11 1.60
CA GLY A 230 -7.18 14.98 2.18
C GLY A 230 -8.62 14.48 1.97
N GLU A 231 -8.81 13.20 1.63
CA GLU A 231 -10.13 12.61 1.38
C GLU A 231 -10.84 12.13 2.67
N ALA A 232 -10.16 12.25 3.82
CA ALA A 232 -10.68 11.88 5.14
C ALA A 232 -12.01 12.58 5.50
N SER A 233 -12.27 13.77 4.95
CA SER A 233 -13.53 14.50 5.17
C SER A 233 -14.74 13.90 4.44
N MET A 234 -14.57 13.08 3.41
CA MET A 234 -15.67 12.47 2.65
C MET A 234 -16.05 11.06 3.13
N SER A 235 -15.09 10.27 3.63
CA SER A 235 -15.37 8.90 4.10
C SER A 235 -16.16 8.85 5.43
N MET A 236 -15.94 9.80 6.35
CA MET A 236 -16.73 9.90 7.59
C MET A 236 -18.21 10.22 7.34
N SER A 237 -18.54 10.93 6.25
CA SER A 237 -19.94 11.23 5.91
C SER A 237 -20.69 10.00 5.39
N VAL A 238 -20.01 9.09 4.71
CA VAL A 238 -20.59 7.83 4.21
C VAL A 238 -20.86 6.86 5.37
N HIS A 239 -19.92 6.72 6.31
CA HIS A 239 -20.13 5.86 7.48
C HIS A 239 -21.22 6.38 8.43
N LYS A 240 -21.33 7.72 8.62
CA LYS A 240 -22.38 8.32 9.47
C LYS A 240 -23.79 8.23 8.87
N ALA A 241 -23.89 8.02 7.55
CA ALA A 241 -25.17 7.80 6.88
C ALA A 241 -25.67 6.36 7.04
N THR A 242 -24.78 5.37 7.06
CA THR A 242 -25.15 3.95 7.18
C THR A 242 -25.55 3.57 8.62
N THR A 243 -24.97 4.18 9.65
CA THR A 243 -25.31 3.87 11.07
C THR A 243 -26.62 4.49 11.56
N ARG A 244 -27.25 5.40 10.80
CA ARG A 244 -28.54 6.00 11.20
C ARG A 244 -29.77 5.21 10.78
N ASN A 245 -29.64 4.17 9.96
CA ASN A 245 -30.78 3.43 9.40
C ASN A 245 -31.01 2.04 10.01
N SER A 246 -30.26 1.64 11.05
CA SER A 246 -30.35 0.30 11.64
C SER A 246 -30.70 0.29 13.14
N VAL A 247 -31.58 1.19 13.58
CA VAL A 247 -32.32 1.02 14.84
C VAL A 247 -33.79 1.39 14.64
N SER A 248 -34.54 0.48 14.02
CA SER A 248 -35.96 0.27 14.30
C SER A 248 -36.36 -1.05 13.68
N ILE A 249 -36.61 -2.08 14.51
CA ILE A 249 -37.67 -3.09 14.38
C ILE A 249 -37.63 -3.90 15.68
N ARG A 250 -38.68 -3.66 16.49
CA ARG A 250 -39.36 -4.50 17.50
C ARG A 250 -38.55 -5.36 18.48
#